data_AF-A0A4S0MN72-F1
#
_entry.id   AF-A0A4S0MN72-F1
#
_cell.length_a   1.000
_cell.length_b   1.000
_cell.length_c   1.000
_cell.angle_alpha   90.00
_cell.angle_beta   90.00
_cell.angle_gamma   90.00
#
_symmetry.space_group_name_H-M   'P 1'
#
loop_
_entity.id
_entity.type
_entity.pdbx_description
1 polymer ?
#
loop_
_entity_poly.entity_id
_entity_poly.type
_entity_poly.pdbx_seq_one_letter_code
_entity_poly.pdbx_strand_id
1 'polypeptide(L)'
;ERIIHCAALSSPFGRLADFEAANVTATRNLVEFARRQGVSRFVHISSPSVCFAFRDQVGLTEDAALPDPVNHYARTKREAERIVLAAPAVHPVVLR
;
A
#
# COMPACT_ATOMS: atom_id res chain seq x y z
N GLU A 1 6.99 0.79 20.10
CA GLU A 1 5.56 0.81 19.72
C GLU A 1 5.38 0.30 18.29
N ARG A 2 4.13 0.05 17.84
CA ARG A 2 3.81 -0.50 16.50
C ARG A 2 2.70 0.33 15.86
N ILE A 3 2.75 0.49 14.54
CA ILE A 3 1.69 1.14 13.75
C ILE A 3 1.06 0.10 12.83
N ILE A 4 -0.28 0.09 12.78
CA ILE A 4 -1.06 -0.66 11.79
C ILE A 4 -1.85 0.36 10.98
N HIS A 5 -1.42 0.61 9.75
CA HIS A 5 -2.02 1.59 8.86
C HIS A 5 -3.10 0.92 7.99
N CYS A 6 -4.35 0.99 8.45
CA CYS A 6 -5.53 0.45 7.76
C CYS A 6 -6.30 1.50 6.93
N ALA A 7 -6.00 2.78 7.10
CA ALA A 7 -6.74 3.85 6.44
C ALA A 7 -6.40 3.91 4.94
N ALA A 8 -7.44 3.99 4.10
CA ALA A 8 -7.34 4.20 2.67
C ALA A 8 -8.67 4.72 2.13
N LEU A 9 -8.65 5.48 1.04
CA LEU A 9 -9.81 5.61 0.16
C LEU A 9 -9.93 4.31 -0.65
N SER A 10 -10.81 3.42 -0.23
CA SER A 10 -11.10 2.15 -0.91
C SER A 10 -12.39 2.27 -1.73
N SER A 11 -12.23 2.64 -3.00
CA SER A 11 -13.33 2.85 -3.94
C SER A 11 -12.90 2.43 -5.34
N PRO A 12 -13.79 1.84 -6.16
CA PRO A 12 -13.48 1.52 -7.54
C PRO A 12 -13.30 2.76 -8.43
N PHE A 13 -13.93 3.89 -8.08
CA PHE A 13 -13.94 5.12 -8.87
C PHE A 13 -13.78 6.36 -7.99
N GLY A 14 -13.29 7.45 -8.59
CA GLY A 14 -13.07 8.73 -7.92
C GLY A 14 -12.00 9.55 -8.63
N ARG A 15 -11.74 10.76 -8.15
CA ARG A 15 -10.65 11.58 -8.71
C ARG A 15 -9.32 11.03 -8.24
N LEU A 16 -8.34 10.96 -9.13
CA LEU A 16 -7.00 10.49 -8.81
C LEU A 16 -6.39 11.21 -7.60
N ALA A 17 -6.54 12.54 -7.53
CA ALA A 17 -6.02 13.36 -6.45
C ALA A 17 -6.54 12.94 -5.06
N ASP A 18 -7.80 12.49 -4.96
CA ASP A 18 -8.37 12.03 -3.69
C ASP A 18 -7.71 10.72 -3.24
N PHE A 19 -7.43 9.81 -4.18
CA PHE A 19 -6.69 8.58 -3.90
C PHE A 19 -5.22 8.86 -3.55
N GLU A 20 -4.56 9.79 -4.24
CA GLU A 20 -3.17 10.15 -3.95
C GLU A 20 -3.04 10.77 -2.57
N ALA A 21 -3.93 11.70 -2.20
CA ALA A 21 -3.97 12.28 -0.87
C ALA A 21 -4.19 11.21 0.22
N ALA A 22 -5.21 10.37 0.05
CA ALA A 22 -5.61 9.41 1.08
C ALA A 22 -4.66 8.20 1.19
N ASN A 23 -4.14 7.69 0.09
CA ASN A 23 -3.41 6.41 0.07
C ASN A 23 -1.89 6.61 -0.02
N VAL A 24 -1.41 7.62 -0.75
CA VAL A 24 0.02 7.83 -1.00
C VAL A 24 0.61 8.83 -0.01
N THR A 25 0.05 10.05 0.03
CA THR A 25 0.54 11.13 0.89
C THR A 25 0.38 10.78 2.37
N ALA A 26 -0.77 10.24 2.78
CA ALA A 26 -0.98 9.81 4.16
C ALA A 26 0.02 8.70 4.58
N THR A 27 0.25 7.70 3.72
CA THR A 27 1.23 6.64 3.97
C THR A 27 2.64 7.22 4.13
N ARG A 28 3.07 8.11 3.23
CA ARG A 28 4.37 8.79 3.31
C ARG A 28 4.55 9.51 4.64
N ASN A 29 3.55 10.29 5.04
CA ASN A 29 3.58 11.06 6.28
C ASN A 29 3.69 10.15 7.49
N LEU A 30 2.92 9.05 7.52
CA LEU A 30 2.91 8.14 8.66
C LEU A 30 4.20 7.31 8.75
N VAL A 31 4.81 6.93 7.61
CA VAL A 31 6.13 6.29 7.58
C VAL A 31 7.20 7.23 8.12
N GLU A 32 7.22 8.49 7.70
CA GLU A 32 8.18 9.48 8.21
C GLU A 32 7.99 9.76 9.70
N PHE A 33 6.75 9.84 10.16
CA PHE A 33 6.44 9.89 11.60
C PHE A 33 6.99 8.66 12.33
N ALA A 34 6.70 7.46 11.84
CA ALA A 34 7.13 6.20 12.44
C ALA A 34 8.66 6.14 12.57
N ARG A 35 9.39 6.60 11.55
CA ARG A 35 10.86 6.68 11.58
C ARG A 35 11.35 7.63 12.66
N ARG A 36 10.77 8.84 12.76
CA ARG A 36 11.16 9.85 13.76
C ARG A 36 10.89 9.39 15.20
N GLN A 37 9.85 8.59 15.41
CA GLN A 37 9.49 8.06 16.73
C GLN A 37 10.18 6.73 17.06
N GLY A 38 11.03 6.19 16.17
CA GLY A 38 11.68 4.90 16.40
C GLY A 38 10.68 3.73 16.52
N VAL A 39 9.58 3.77 15.76
CA VAL A 39 8.59 2.68 15.73
C VAL A 39 9.26 1.40 15.24
N SER A 40 9.09 0.33 16.00
CA SER A 40 9.79 -0.93 15.76
C SER A 40 9.09 -1.88 14.78
N ARG A 41 7.88 -1.53 14.34
CA ARG A 41 7.12 -2.23 13.30
C ARG A 41 6.04 -1.34 12.67
N PHE A 42 6.00 -1.30 11.34
CA PHE A 42 4.97 -0.66 10.55
C PHE A 42 4.25 -1.70 9.68
N VAL A 43 2.98 -1.96 9.94
CA VAL A 43 2.14 -2.85 9.13
C VAL A 43 1.27 -1.99 8.22
N HIS A 44 1.39 -2.17 6.90
CA HIS A 44 0.53 -1.56 5.91
C HIS A 44 -0.46 -2.58 5.40
N ILE A 45 -1.76 -2.29 5.56
CA ILE A 45 -2.81 -3.09 4.94
C ILE A 45 -2.94 -2.62 3.49
N SER A 46 -2.44 -3.41 2.55
CA SER A 46 -2.54 -3.19 1.12
C SER A 46 -3.89 -3.69 0.58
N SER A 47 -3.91 -4.33 -0.58
CA SER A 47 -5.12 -4.87 -1.20
C SER A 47 -4.76 -5.92 -2.24
N PRO A 48 -5.57 -6.99 -2.42
CA PRO A 48 -5.37 -7.94 -3.51
C PRO A 48 -5.57 -7.28 -4.88
N SER A 49 -6.23 -6.12 -4.96
CA SER A 49 -6.39 -5.37 -6.21
C SER A 49 -5.06 -4.94 -6.85
N VAL A 50 -3.95 -4.89 -6.09
CA VAL A 50 -2.63 -4.64 -6.67
C VAL A 50 -2.17 -5.77 -7.60
N CYS A 51 -2.73 -6.97 -7.44
CA CYS A 51 -2.40 -8.17 -8.20
C CYS A 51 -3.43 -8.49 -9.31
N PHE A 52 -4.51 -7.70 -9.43
CA PHE A 52 -5.62 -7.99 -10.33
C PHE A 52 -5.21 -7.95 -11.81
N ALA A 53 -5.57 -9.00 -12.55
CA ALA A 53 -5.54 -9.03 -14.01
C ALA A 53 -6.91 -9.47 -14.56
N PHE A 54 -7.20 -9.14 -15.82
CA PHE A 54 -8.43 -9.57 -16.52
C PHE A 54 -8.36 -11.03 -16.99
N ARG A 55 -8.01 -11.95 -16.09
CA ARG A 55 -7.96 -13.40 -16.29
C ARG A 55 -7.98 -14.12 -14.95
N ASP A 56 -8.32 -15.39 -14.95
CA ASP A 56 -8.23 -16.22 -13.74
C ASP A 56 -6.78 -16.34 -13.25
N GLN A 57 -6.60 -16.28 -11.93
CA GLN A 57 -5.31 -16.35 -11.26
C GLN A 57 -5.41 -17.34 -10.08
N VAL A 58 -5.22 -18.63 -10.36
CA VAL A 58 -5.23 -19.69 -9.34
C VAL A 58 -3.82 -19.92 -8.80
N GLY A 59 -3.67 -20.03 -7.48
CA GLY A 59 -2.37 -20.28 -6.84
C GLY A 59 -1.42 -19.09 -6.91
N LEU A 60 -1.95 -17.86 -6.93
CA LEU A 60 -1.14 -16.65 -6.97
C LEU A 60 -0.34 -16.47 -5.68
N THR A 61 0.96 -16.22 -5.82
CA THR A 61 1.91 -15.98 -4.72
C THR A 61 2.34 -14.51 -4.68
N GLU A 62 2.91 -14.07 -3.56
CA GLU A 62 3.28 -12.67 -3.32
C GLU A 62 4.47 -12.16 -4.16
N ASP A 63 5.27 -13.08 -4.71
CA ASP A 63 6.40 -12.83 -5.62
C ASP A 63 5.99 -12.73 -7.09
N ALA A 64 4.71 -12.99 -7.41
CA ALA A 64 4.20 -12.85 -8.76
C ALA A 64 4.37 -11.41 -9.29
N ALA A 65 4.72 -11.30 -10.57
CA ALA A 65 4.83 -9.99 -11.23
C ALA A 65 3.49 -9.25 -11.21
N LEU A 66 3.50 -8.00 -10.74
CA LEU A 66 2.29 -7.20 -10.65
C LEU A 66 1.88 -6.68 -12.04
N PRO A 67 0.63 -6.92 -12.50
CA PRO A 67 0.11 -6.42 -13.78
C PRO A 67 -0.08 -4.90 -13.75
N ASP A 68 -0.46 -4.25 -14.85
CA ASP A 68 -0.82 -2.82 -14.78
C ASP A 68 -2.02 -2.59 -13.85
N PRO A 69 -2.03 -1.51 -13.04
CA PRO A 69 -3.13 -1.28 -12.10
C PRO A 69 -4.45 -1.04 -12.84
N VAL A 70 -5.50 -1.77 -12.44
CA VAL A 70 -6.82 -1.71 -13.07
C VAL A 70 -7.55 -0.37 -12.86
N ASN A 71 -7.23 0.36 -11.79
CA ASN A 71 -7.84 1.65 -11.46
C ASN A 71 -6.92 2.50 -10.57
N HIS A 72 -7.37 3.71 -10.22
CA HIS A 72 -6.64 4.63 -9.35
C HIS A 72 -6.39 4.07 -7.95
N TYR A 73 -7.33 3.28 -7.41
CA TYR A 73 -7.15 2.62 -6.12
C TYR A 73 -5.98 1.63 -6.15
N ALA A 74 -5.98 0.67 -7.08
CA ALA A 74 -4.89 -0.30 -7.23
C ALA A 74 -3.54 0.39 -7.48
N ARG A 75 -3.53 1.46 -8.30
CA ARG A 75 -2.33 2.26 -8.56
C ARG A 75 -1.76 2.84 -7.27
N THR A 76 -2.59 3.53 -6.50
CA THR A 76 -2.15 4.24 -5.29
C THR A 76 -1.84 3.30 -4.13
N LYS A 77 -2.51 2.14 -4.03
CA LYS A 77 -2.12 1.07 -3.10
C LYS A 77 -0.74 0.51 -3.42
N ARG A 78 -0.45 0.23 -4.69
CA ARG A 78 0.88 -0.23 -5.12
C ARG A 78 1.97 0.82 -4.85
N GLU A 79 1.67 2.09 -5.04
CA GLU A 79 2.61 3.17 -4.68
C GLU A 79 2.85 3.26 -3.17
N ALA A 80 1.81 3.12 -2.36
CA ALA A 80 1.92 3.04 -0.90
C ALA A 80 2.80 1.87 -0.43
N GLU A 81 2.68 0.69 -1.06
CA GLU A 81 3.58 -0.45 -0.77
C GLU A 81 5.04 -0.09 -0.99
N ARG A 82 5.36 0.56 -2.12
CA ARG A 82 6.74 0.98 -2.43
C ARG A 82 7.28 1.94 -1.38
N ILE A 83 6.47 2.88 -0.92
CA ILE A 83 6.85 3.84 0.13
C ILE A 83 7.18 3.10 1.44
N VAL A 84 6.33 2.17 1.85
CA VAL A 84 6.51 1.43 3.11
C VAL A 84 7.72 0.50 3.04
N LEU A 85 7.88 -0.24 1.95
CA LEU A 85 9.01 -1.16 1.76
C LEU A 85 10.36 -0.42 1.63
N ALA A 86 10.35 0.84 1.18
CA ALA A 86 11.54 1.68 1.14
C ALA A 86 12.00 2.20 2.53
N ALA A 87 11.28 1.88 3.61
CA ALA A 87 11.60 2.30 4.97
C ALA A 87 11.98 1.11 5.88
N PRO A 88 13.14 0.44 5.66
CA PRO A 88 13.52 -0.75 6.43
C PRO A 88 13.69 -0.48 7.93
N ALA A 89 13.99 0.77 8.31
CA ALA A 89 14.17 1.19 9.70
C ALA A 89 12.93 1.01 10.59
N VAL A 90 11.73 0.91 9.99
CA VAL A 90 10.48 0.67 10.74
C VAL A 90 10.01 -0.79 10.65
N HIS A 91 10.87 -1.70 10.20
CA HIS A 91 10.56 -3.12 9.98
C HIS A 91 9.21 -3.34 9.28
N PRO A 92 9.11 -2.90 8.00
CA PRO A 92 7.84 -2.86 7.30
C PRO A 92 7.26 -4.26 7.06
N VAL A 93 5.94 -4.35 7.13
CA VAL A 93 5.15 -5.50 6.68
C VAL A 93 4.05 -4.97 5.77
N VAL A 94 3.93 -5.56 4.58
CA VAL A 94 2.81 -5.31 3.66
C VAL A 94 1.94 -6.54 3.65
N LEU A 95 0.65 -6.38 3.95
CA LEU A 95 -0.35 -7.44 3.86
C LEU A 95 -1.26 -7.12 2.68
N ARG A 96 -1.25 -7.96 1.64
CA ARG A 96 -2.10 -7.79 0.46
C ARG A 96 -3.42 -8.50 0.63
#